data_AF-A0A5C6TS13-F1
#
_entry.id   AF-A0A5C6TS13-F1
#
_cell.length_a   1.000
_cell.length_b   1.000
_cell.length_c   1.000
_cell.angle_alpha   90.00
_cell.angle_beta   90.00
_cell.angle_gamma   90.00
#
_symmetry.space_group_name_H-M   'P 1'
#
loop_
_entity.id
_entity.type
_entity.pdbx_description
1 polymer ?
#
loop_
_entity_poly.entity_id
_entity_poly.type
_entity_poly.pdbx_seq_one_letter_code
_entity_poly.pdbx_strand_id
1 'polypeptide(L)'
;MADDLPEPIPAATLVLMRSAGSGPPELLTIERGAGMAFAAGALAFPGGRIDDEDRAAAAAYPALSDAAARIAAIRETIEETGLGGSLAPGDLTPFARWCPNFRETRRFDTLFYLAEAGSDWPAPVAAAHEVGRVFWASAAATLAEIAAGRAHAIFPTRRNLERLARFGSIEEARADAACHPVRKITPWIEDRDGEPFLRIPDDAGYPVTSEPLATARRR
;
A
#
# COMPACT_ATOMS: atom_id res chain seq x y z
N MET A 1 19.08 -6.93 -21.27
CA MET A 1 19.66 -7.67 -20.12
C MET A 1 18.74 -7.50 -18.92
N ALA A 2 17.72 -8.37 -18.81
CA ALA A 2 16.77 -8.40 -17.70
C ALA A 2 17.12 -9.48 -16.65
N ASP A 3 18.23 -10.20 -16.86
CA ASP A 3 18.48 -11.54 -16.32
C ASP A 3 19.21 -11.61 -14.96
N ASP A 4 19.39 -10.49 -14.26
CA ASP A 4 20.16 -10.51 -12.99
C ASP A 4 19.57 -9.57 -11.93
N LEU A 5 18.23 -9.49 -11.89
CA LEU A 5 17.54 -8.82 -10.79
C LEU A 5 17.20 -9.88 -9.72
N PRO A 6 17.45 -9.59 -8.43
CA PRO A 6 17.05 -10.50 -7.37
C PRO A 6 15.54 -10.76 -7.44
N GLU A 7 15.15 -11.98 -7.11
CA GLU A 7 13.75 -12.39 -7.04
C GLU A 7 12.98 -11.42 -6.12
N PRO A 8 11.83 -10.88 -6.56
CA PRO A 8 11.09 -9.95 -5.73
C PRO A 8 10.48 -10.68 -4.53
N ILE A 9 10.65 -10.08 -3.36
CA ILE A 9 10.15 -10.57 -2.08
C ILE A 9 8.62 -10.45 -2.07
N PRO A 10 7.86 -11.54 -1.92
CA PRO A 10 6.41 -11.47 -1.78
C PRO A 10 6.01 -10.67 -0.53
N ALA A 11 5.10 -9.72 -0.69
CA ALA A 11 4.64 -8.85 0.38
C ALA A 11 3.14 -8.57 0.28
N ALA A 12 2.55 -8.11 1.37
CA ALA A 12 1.17 -7.69 1.41
C ALA A 12 0.96 -6.48 2.31
N THR A 13 0.00 -5.64 1.95
CA THR A 13 -0.29 -4.36 2.58
C THR A 13 -1.79 -4.18 2.75
N LEU A 14 -2.21 -3.67 3.91
CA LEU A 14 -3.62 -3.39 4.21
C LEU A 14 -3.88 -1.89 4.20
N VAL A 15 -4.75 -1.44 3.29
CA VAL A 15 -5.38 -0.13 3.32
C VAL A 15 -6.64 -0.25 4.19
N LEU A 16 -6.46 -0.05 5.48
CA LEU A 16 -7.58 -0.04 6.43
C LEU A 16 -8.27 1.33 6.39
N MET A 17 -9.57 1.34 6.12
CA MET A 17 -10.38 2.53 5.96
C MET A 17 -11.40 2.66 7.10
N ARG A 18 -11.67 3.87 7.56
CA ARG A 18 -12.80 4.16 8.47
C ARG A 18 -13.62 5.34 7.97
N SER A 19 -14.91 5.36 8.28
CA SER A 19 -15.77 6.53 8.05
C SER A 19 -15.36 7.71 8.94
N ALA A 20 -15.33 8.91 8.37
CA ALA A 20 -15.08 10.16 9.09
C ALA A 20 -16.38 10.93 9.40
N GLY A 21 -17.53 10.25 9.36
CA GLY A 21 -18.83 10.89 9.49
C GLY A 21 -19.21 11.67 8.23
N SER A 22 -18.90 12.98 8.19
CA SER A 22 -19.30 13.89 7.09
C SER A 22 -18.14 14.27 6.15
N GLY A 23 -17.10 13.44 6.06
CA GLY A 23 -15.91 13.68 5.22
C GLY A 23 -15.46 12.43 4.47
N PRO A 24 -14.43 12.54 3.61
CA PRO A 24 -13.85 11.38 2.95
C PRO A 24 -13.32 10.38 3.99
N PRO A 25 -13.26 9.08 3.65
CA PRO A 25 -12.77 8.06 4.57
C PRO A 25 -11.33 8.34 4.95
N GLU A 26 -11.01 8.04 6.21
CA GLU A 26 -9.64 8.09 6.71
C GLU A 26 -8.96 6.74 6.52
N LEU A 27 -7.67 6.79 6.22
CA LEU A 27 -6.82 5.62 6.01
C LEU A 27 -5.86 5.49 7.18
N LEU A 28 -5.71 4.27 7.72
CA LEU A 28 -4.69 3.98 8.71
C LEU A 28 -3.32 4.09 8.03
N THR A 29 -2.54 5.06 8.47
CA THR A 29 -1.23 5.39 7.88
C THR A 29 -0.16 5.28 8.95
N ILE A 30 0.97 4.70 8.58
CA ILE A 30 2.18 4.66 9.41
C ILE A 30 3.24 5.57 8.80
N GLU A 31 4.06 6.15 9.66
CA GLU A 31 5.36 6.70 9.29
C GLU A 31 6.43 5.68 9.68
N ARG A 32 7.15 5.18 8.68
CA ARG A 32 8.19 4.15 8.89
C ARG A 32 9.31 4.71 9.76
N GLY A 33 9.82 3.90 10.69
CA GLY A 33 10.92 4.28 11.57
C GLY A 33 12.15 4.78 10.78
N ALA A 34 12.80 5.84 11.29
CA ALA A 34 13.94 6.47 10.62
C ALA A 34 15.16 5.54 10.45
N GLY A 35 15.26 4.46 11.24
CA GLY A 35 16.31 3.45 11.15
C GLY A 35 16.07 2.35 10.11
N MET A 36 14.95 2.38 9.39
CA MET A 36 14.57 1.32 8.44
C MET A 36 15.50 1.27 7.21
N ALA A 37 15.93 0.07 6.81
CA ALA A 37 16.80 -0.12 5.65
C ALA A 37 16.13 0.23 4.29
N PHE A 38 14.80 0.26 4.25
CA PHE A 38 14.00 0.61 3.08
C PHE A 38 12.89 1.60 3.46
N ALA A 39 12.79 2.69 2.67
CA ALA A 39 11.78 3.74 2.82
C ALA A 39 11.68 4.34 4.25
N ALA A 40 12.83 4.56 4.91
CA ALA A 40 12.87 5.24 6.22
C ALA A 40 12.15 6.59 6.19
N GLY A 41 11.37 6.88 7.24
CA GLY A 41 10.60 8.11 7.39
C GLY A 41 9.44 8.27 6.40
N ALA A 42 9.26 7.35 5.45
CA ALA A 42 8.20 7.47 4.46
C ALA A 42 6.85 7.11 5.07
N LEU A 43 5.80 7.79 4.64
CA LEU A 43 4.43 7.37 4.88
C LEU A 43 4.12 6.11 4.07
N ALA A 44 3.45 5.17 4.73
CA ALA A 44 3.02 3.90 4.15
C ALA A 44 1.70 3.44 4.81
N PHE A 45 1.07 2.44 4.20
CA PHE A 45 0.05 1.66 4.87
C PHE A 45 0.71 0.47 5.58
N PRO A 46 0.10 -0.08 6.64
CA PRO A 46 0.66 -1.22 7.33
C PRO A 46 0.84 -2.43 6.42
N GLY A 47 1.96 -3.13 6.57
CA GLY A 47 2.26 -4.29 5.72
C GLY A 47 3.73 -4.66 5.62
N GLY A 48 3.96 -5.89 5.20
CA GLY A 48 5.28 -6.48 5.17
C GLY A 48 5.34 -7.77 4.36
N ARG A 49 6.31 -8.62 4.71
CA ARG A 49 6.62 -9.83 3.94
C ARG A 49 5.58 -10.90 4.20
N ILE A 50 5.35 -11.74 3.19
CA ILE A 50 4.57 -12.97 3.37
C ILE A 50 5.54 -14.05 3.87
N ASP A 51 5.38 -14.43 5.12
CA ASP A 51 6.25 -15.40 5.80
C ASP A 51 5.69 -16.82 5.69
N ASP A 52 6.47 -17.81 6.09
CA ASP A 52 6.10 -19.24 5.94
C ASP A 52 4.92 -19.61 6.84
N GLU A 53 4.78 -18.97 8.00
CA GLU A 53 3.64 -19.11 8.90
C GLU A 53 2.32 -18.66 8.23
N ASP A 54 2.34 -17.58 7.43
CA ASP A 54 1.16 -17.11 6.69
C ASP A 54 0.76 -18.14 5.62
N ARG A 55 1.74 -18.76 4.97
CA ARG A 55 1.52 -19.82 3.96
C ARG A 55 0.95 -21.08 4.59
N ALA A 56 1.43 -21.46 5.76
CA ALA A 56 0.89 -22.60 6.50
C ALA A 56 -0.56 -22.32 6.93
N ALA A 57 -0.83 -21.13 7.48
CA ALA A 57 -2.16 -20.73 7.92
C ALA A 57 -3.18 -20.62 6.76
N ALA A 58 -2.71 -20.33 5.54
CA ALA A 58 -3.56 -20.27 4.33
C ALA A 58 -4.32 -21.57 4.05
N ALA A 59 -3.86 -22.73 4.54
CA ALA A 59 -4.55 -24.01 4.39
C ALA A 59 -5.97 -24.02 4.99
N ALA A 60 -6.25 -23.14 5.96
CA ALA A 60 -7.59 -22.99 6.53
C ALA A 60 -8.59 -22.26 5.60
N TYR A 61 -8.11 -21.64 4.51
CA TYR A 61 -8.91 -20.83 3.58
C TYR A 61 -8.75 -21.31 2.12
N PRO A 62 -9.09 -22.58 1.80
CA PRO A 62 -8.80 -23.18 0.49
C PRO A 62 -9.53 -22.50 -0.69
N ALA A 63 -10.60 -21.74 -0.42
CA ALA A 63 -11.33 -20.97 -1.43
C ALA A 63 -10.63 -19.64 -1.81
N LEU A 64 -9.65 -19.19 -1.01
CA LEU A 64 -8.92 -17.94 -1.23
C LEU A 64 -7.51 -18.25 -1.76
N SER A 65 -7.31 -18.13 -3.07
CA SER A 65 -6.01 -18.42 -3.70
C SER A 65 -4.87 -17.53 -3.22
N ASP A 66 -5.19 -16.36 -2.67
CA ASP A 66 -4.29 -15.35 -2.11
C ASP A 66 -4.33 -15.29 -0.56
N ALA A 67 -4.84 -16.34 0.10
CA ALA A 67 -5.00 -16.40 1.56
C ALA A 67 -3.74 -16.02 2.34
N ALA A 68 -2.57 -16.53 1.96
CA ALA A 68 -1.31 -16.22 2.64
C ALA A 68 -1.01 -14.71 2.62
N ALA A 69 -1.27 -14.03 1.51
CA ALA A 69 -1.06 -12.59 1.41
C ALA A 69 -2.06 -11.80 2.26
N ARG A 70 -3.32 -12.25 2.34
CA ARG A 70 -4.33 -11.63 3.21
C ARG A 70 -3.98 -11.77 4.68
N ILE A 71 -3.52 -12.96 5.08
CA ILE A 71 -3.07 -13.25 6.45
C ILE A 71 -1.87 -12.37 6.80
N ALA A 72 -0.87 -12.29 5.91
CA ALA A 72 0.28 -11.41 6.10
C ALA A 72 -0.14 -9.94 6.26
N ALA A 73 -1.05 -9.43 5.42
CA ALA A 73 -1.53 -8.05 5.53
C ALA A 73 -2.23 -7.77 6.88
N ILE A 74 -3.02 -8.72 7.38
CA ILE A 74 -3.69 -8.61 8.69
C ILE A 74 -2.65 -8.68 9.83
N ARG A 75 -1.76 -9.68 9.80
CA ARG A 75 -0.71 -9.88 10.81
C ARG A 75 0.16 -8.63 10.95
N GLU A 76 0.69 -8.12 9.85
CA GLU A 76 1.53 -6.92 9.83
C GLU A 76 0.77 -5.69 10.36
N THR A 77 -0.53 -5.56 10.02
CA THR A 77 -1.35 -4.47 10.57
C THR A 77 -1.48 -4.57 12.09
N ILE A 78 -1.69 -5.78 12.63
CA ILE A 78 -1.77 -6.02 14.07
C ILE A 78 -0.43 -5.72 14.74
N GLU A 79 0.67 -6.21 14.16
CA GLU A 79 2.03 -6.03 14.68
C GLU A 79 2.43 -4.56 14.70
N GLU A 80 2.17 -3.81 13.63
CA GLU A 80 2.60 -2.42 13.49
C GLU A 80 1.70 -1.41 14.22
N THR A 81 0.42 -1.73 14.41
CA THR A 81 -0.60 -0.74 14.84
C THR A 81 -1.50 -1.19 15.99
N GLY A 82 -1.49 -2.47 16.35
CA GLY A 82 -2.40 -3.07 17.32
C GLY A 82 -3.85 -3.23 16.82
N LEU A 83 -4.14 -2.94 15.55
CA LEU A 83 -5.49 -3.02 14.95
C LEU A 83 -5.61 -4.21 13.99
N GLY A 84 -6.84 -4.69 13.74
CA GLY A 84 -7.11 -5.76 12.78
C GLY A 84 -7.39 -7.14 13.37
N GLY A 85 -7.37 -7.30 14.69
CA GLY A 85 -7.53 -8.60 15.35
C GLY A 85 -8.87 -9.31 15.13
N SER A 86 -9.91 -8.60 14.67
CA SER A 86 -11.21 -9.18 14.31
C SER A 86 -11.41 -9.38 12.80
N LEU A 87 -10.44 -9.01 11.96
CA LEU A 87 -10.51 -9.24 10.52
C LEU A 87 -10.21 -10.70 10.20
N ALA A 88 -11.02 -11.28 9.33
CA ALA A 88 -10.73 -12.52 8.64
C ALA A 88 -10.16 -12.24 7.24
N PRO A 89 -9.38 -13.16 6.65
CA PRO A 89 -8.90 -13.03 5.27
C PRO A 89 -10.02 -12.75 4.24
N GLY A 90 -11.24 -13.25 4.48
CA GLY A 90 -12.40 -13.01 3.62
C GLY A 90 -12.91 -11.57 3.59
N ASP A 91 -12.59 -10.74 4.60
CA ASP A 91 -13.08 -9.36 4.71
C ASP A 91 -12.33 -8.39 3.78
N LEU A 92 -11.13 -8.80 3.34
CA LEU A 92 -10.24 -8.03 2.51
C LEU A 92 -10.73 -8.01 1.05
N THR A 93 -10.65 -6.87 0.39
CA THR A 93 -10.86 -6.76 -1.08
C THR A 93 -9.53 -6.50 -1.77
N PRO A 94 -9.11 -7.32 -2.75
CA PRO A 94 -7.92 -7.04 -3.54
C PRO A 94 -8.01 -5.69 -4.25
N PHE A 95 -6.96 -4.88 -4.18
CA PHE A 95 -6.96 -3.51 -4.69
C PHE A 95 -5.91 -3.26 -5.79
N ALA A 96 -4.68 -3.70 -5.55
CA ALA A 96 -3.57 -3.52 -6.47
C ALA A 96 -2.46 -4.55 -6.23
N ARG A 97 -1.58 -4.74 -7.22
CA ARG A 97 -0.34 -5.50 -7.06
C ARG A 97 0.80 -4.72 -7.69
N TRP A 98 1.80 -4.38 -6.91
CA TRP A 98 2.95 -3.59 -7.36
C TRP A 98 4.22 -4.42 -7.29
N CYS A 99 4.96 -4.48 -8.40
CA CYS A 99 6.25 -5.17 -8.45
C CYS A 99 7.27 -4.33 -9.25
N PRO A 100 7.83 -3.26 -8.66
CA PRO A 100 8.81 -2.43 -9.35
C PRO A 100 10.02 -3.23 -9.86
N ASN A 101 10.49 -2.89 -11.06
CA ASN A 101 11.59 -3.59 -11.73
C ASN A 101 12.87 -2.74 -11.79
N PHE A 102 13.06 -1.87 -10.81
CA PHE A 102 14.27 -1.07 -10.67
C PHE A 102 15.36 -1.86 -9.93
N ARG A 103 16.63 -1.57 -10.26
CA ARG A 103 17.81 -2.10 -9.55
C ARG A 103 17.89 -1.47 -8.16
N GLU A 104 17.09 -2.00 -7.24
CA GLU A 104 17.15 -1.70 -5.81
C GLU A 104 17.66 -2.93 -5.06
N THR A 105 18.30 -2.72 -3.91
CA THR A 105 18.85 -3.79 -3.05
C THR A 105 17.78 -4.72 -2.51
N ARG A 106 16.52 -4.26 -2.43
CA ARG A 106 15.35 -5.09 -2.11
C ARG A 106 14.22 -4.72 -3.05
N ARG A 107 13.61 -5.73 -3.67
CA ARG A 107 12.43 -5.59 -4.53
C ARG A 107 11.29 -6.33 -3.88
N PHE A 108 10.11 -5.72 -3.84
CA PHE A 108 8.91 -6.34 -3.29
C PHE A 108 7.87 -6.54 -4.41
N ASP A 109 7.19 -7.69 -4.37
CA ASP A 109 5.98 -7.97 -5.13
C ASP A 109 4.81 -7.89 -4.16
N THR A 110 4.24 -6.69 -4.02
CA THR A 110 3.31 -6.33 -2.95
C THR A 110 1.88 -6.35 -3.43
N LEU A 111 1.04 -7.15 -2.78
CA LEU A 111 -0.42 -7.10 -2.90
C LEU A 111 -1.01 -6.08 -1.93
N PHE A 112 -1.92 -5.23 -2.39
CA PHE A 112 -2.65 -4.27 -1.58
C PHE A 112 -4.10 -4.73 -1.43
N TYR A 113 -4.63 -4.63 -0.22
CA TYR A 113 -6.02 -4.97 0.10
C TYR A 113 -6.74 -3.78 0.75
N LEU A 114 -8.04 -3.65 0.51
CA LEU A 114 -8.93 -2.77 1.27
C LEU A 114 -9.61 -3.56 2.39
N ALA A 115 -9.76 -2.94 3.55
CA ALA A 115 -10.66 -3.44 4.61
C ALA A 115 -11.30 -2.26 5.35
N GLU A 116 -12.44 -2.52 5.98
CA GLU A 116 -13.10 -1.54 6.84
C GLU A 116 -12.69 -1.76 8.28
N ALA A 117 -12.39 -0.67 9.00
CA ALA A 117 -12.17 -0.72 10.43
C ALA A 117 -13.51 -0.82 11.18
N GLY A 118 -13.54 -1.63 12.24
CA GLY A 118 -14.69 -1.65 13.13
C GLY A 118 -14.87 -0.31 13.85
N SER A 119 -16.11 0.12 14.00
CA SER A 119 -16.46 1.40 14.63
C SER A 119 -16.07 1.49 16.12
N ASP A 120 -15.85 0.36 16.76
CA ASP A 120 -15.53 0.19 18.18
C ASP A 120 -14.05 -0.13 18.45
N TRP A 121 -13.21 -0.12 17.41
CA TRP A 121 -11.79 -0.43 17.56
C TRP A 121 -11.06 0.62 18.42
N PRO A 122 -10.03 0.20 19.16
CA PRO A 122 -9.25 1.12 19.98
C PRO A 122 -8.45 2.11 19.12
N ALA A 123 -7.87 3.12 19.77
CA ALA A 123 -6.88 3.97 19.11
C ALA A 123 -5.66 3.13 18.67
N PRO A 124 -5.08 3.39 17.48
CA PRO A 124 -3.91 2.65 17.03
C PRO A 124 -2.70 2.97 17.90
N VAL A 125 -1.82 1.98 18.09
CA VAL A 125 -0.58 2.10 18.87
C VAL A 125 0.58 1.71 17.98
N ALA A 126 1.54 2.62 17.79
CA ALA A 126 2.72 2.34 16.97
C ALA A 126 3.61 1.29 17.65
N ALA A 127 4.02 0.27 16.88
CA ALA A 127 5.08 -0.64 17.30
C ALA A 127 6.39 0.11 17.55
N ALA A 128 7.02 -0.17 18.69
CA ALA A 128 8.30 0.44 19.03
C ALA A 128 9.37 0.13 17.97
N HIS A 129 10.22 1.12 17.66
CA HIS A 129 11.38 1.03 16.75
C HIS A 129 11.09 0.87 15.26
N GLU A 130 9.98 0.25 14.87
CA GLU A 130 9.63 -0.01 13.47
C GLU A 130 8.70 1.05 12.88
N VAL A 131 7.81 1.62 13.70
CA VAL A 131 6.86 2.65 13.34
C VAL A 131 7.14 3.91 14.16
N GLY A 132 7.45 5.02 13.48
CA GLY A 132 7.68 6.30 14.13
C GLY A 132 6.40 6.91 14.67
N ARG A 133 5.31 6.83 13.89
CA ARG A 133 3.94 7.15 14.32
C ARG A 133 2.90 6.41 13.49
N VAL A 134 1.72 6.24 14.07
CA VAL A 134 0.52 5.74 13.39
C VAL A 134 -0.60 6.76 13.55
N PHE A 135 -1.35 7.02 12.48
CA PHE A 135 -2.43 7.99 12.50
C PHE A 135 -3.49 7.68 11.44
N TRP A 136 -4.66 8.29 11.62
CA TRP A 136 -5.74 8.29 10.64
C TRP A 136 -5.71 9.62 9.87
N ALA A 137 -5.77 9.55 8.54
CA ALA A 137 -5.91 10.72 7.69
C ALA A 137 -6.56 10.35 6.36
N SER A 138 -7.29 11.27 5.74
CA SER A 138 -7.81 11.04 4.38
C SER A 138 -6.66 10.99 3.38
N ALA A 139 -6.87 10.29 2.25
CA ALA A 139 -5.89 10.23 1.17
C ALA A 139 -5.50 11.63 0.67
N ALA A 140 -6.49 12.53 0.55
CA ALA A 140 -6.28 13.91 0.13
C ALA A 140 -5.42 14.71 1.13
N ALA A 141 -5.67 14.56 2.43
CA ALA A 141 -4.86 15.22 3.46
C ALA A 141 -3.41 14.73 3.42
N THR A 142 -3.20 13.42 3.32
CA THR A 142 -1.86 12.83 3.18
C THR A 142 -1.12 13.34 1.95
N LEU A 143 -1.80 13.43 0.80
CA LEU A 143 -1.22 13.98 -0.42
C LEU A 143 -0.87 15.47 -0.29
N ALA A 144 -1.67 16.24 0.45
CA ALA A 144 -1.39 17.65 0.72
C ALA A 144 -0.11 17.84 1.57
N GLU A 145 0.11 16.99 2.58
CA GLU A 145 1.35 16.98 3.37
C GLU A 145 2.57 16.66 2.51
N ILE A 146 2.44 15.69 1.60
CA ILE A 146 3.49 15.33 0.63
C ILE A 146 3.79 16.49 -0.33
N ALA A 147 2.74 17.11 -0.89
CA ALA A 147 2.88 18.25 -1.79
C ALA A 147 3.54 19.46 -1.11
N ALA A 148 3.29 19.64 0.19
CA ALA A 148 3.91 20.69 0.99
C ALA A 148 5.34 20.37 1.46
N GLY A 149 5.88 19.19 1.14
CA GLY A 149 7.22 18.77 1.54
C GLY A 149 7.37 18.46 3.04
N ARG A 150 6.26 18.27 3.77
CA ARG A 150 6.26 17.91 5.20
C ARG A 150 6.26 16.40 5.43
N ALA A 151 6.02 15.62 4.39
CA ALA A 151 6.10 14.17 4.39
C ALA A 151 6.52 13.69 2.99
N HIS A 152 6.93 12.43 2.89
CA HIS A 152 7.15 11.75 1.62
C HIS A 152 6.54 10.35 1.65
N ALA A 153 6.30 9.78 0.48
CA ALA A 153 5.84 8.41 0.32
C ALA A 153 6.52 7.81 -0.90
N ILE A 154 6.75 6.49 -0.88
CA ILE A 154 7.26 5.80 -2.07
C ILE A 154 6.22 5.81 -3.19
N PHE A 155 6.69 5.68 -4.44
CA PHE A 155 5.86 5.80 -5.63
C PHE A 155 4.58 4.95 -5.60
N PRO A 156 4.61 3.64 -5.27
CA PRO A 156 3.38 2.84 -5.14
C PRO A 156 2.38 3.40 -4.12
N THR A 157 2.85 3.81 -2.94
CA THR A 157 1.98 4.41 -1.91
C THR A 157 1.34 5.69 -2.42
N ARG A 158 2.11 6.57 -3.08
CA ARG A 158 1.59 7.81 -3.64
C ARG A 158 0.53 7.56 -4.71
N ARG A 159 0.76 6.62 -5.64
CA ARG A 159 -0.23 6.28 -6.68
C ARG A 159 -1.51 5.69 -6.05
N ASN A 160 -1.38 4.81 -5.06
CA ASN A 160 -2.54 4.29 -4.32
C ASN A 160 -3.30 5.41 -3.61
N LEU A 161 -2.62 6.36 -2.95
CA LEU A 161 -3.26 7.53 -2.33
C LEU A 161 -4.04 8.37 -3.35
N GLU A 162 -3.47 8.67 -4.51
CA GLU A 162 -4.16 9.45 -5.55
C GLU A 162 -5.39 8.74 -6.12
N ARG A 163 -5.32 7.41 -6.28
CA ARG A 163 -6.49 6.60 -6.66
C ARG A 163 -7.56 6.64 -5.57
N LEU A 164 -7.17 6.42 -4.31
CA LEU A 164 -8.08 6.41 -3.16
C LEU A 164 -8.71 7.78 -2.87
N ALA A 165 -8.01 8.88 -3.16
CA ALA A 165 -8.51 10.25 -2.98
C ALA A 165 -9.73 10.58 -3.87
N ARG A 166 -10.08 9.73 -4.84
CA ARG A 166 -11.25 9.87 -5.69
C ARG A 166 -12.55 9.40 -5.03
N PHE A 167 -12.47 8.70 -3.89
CA PHE A 167 -13.62 8.01 -3.30
C PHE A 167 -14.06 8.65 -1.99
N GLY A 168 -15.37 8.80 -1.83
CA GLY A 168 -16.04 9.28 -0.63
C GLY A 168 -16.42 8.17 0.36
N SER A 169 -16.25 6.90 0.00
CA SER A 169 -16.51 5.76 0.89
C SER A 169 -15.69 4.50 0.54
N ILE A 170 -15.72 3.50 1.42
CA ILE A 170 -15.09 2.20 1.14
C ILE A 170 -15.87 1.43 0.06
N GLU A 171 -17.20 1.60 -0.01
CA GLU A 171 -18.03 0.97 -1.04
C GLU A 171 -17.65 1.46 -2.44
N GLU A 172 -17.41 2.77 -2.59
CA GLU A 172 -16.92 3.35 -3.84
C GLU A 172 -15.53 2.81 -4.20
N ALA A 173 -14.63 2.70 -3.21
CA ALA A 173 -13.30 2.13 -3.43
C ALA A 173 -13.35 0.63 -3.82
N ARG A 174 -14.25 -0.16 -3.21
CA ARG A 174 -14.47 -1.57 -3.57
C ARG A 174 -15.10 -1.70 -4.96
N ALA A 175 -16.03 -0.82 -5.32
CA ALA A 175 -16.62 -0.78 -6.66
C ALA A 175 -15.56 -0.46 -7.74
N ASP A 176 -14.69 0.51 -7.49
CA ASP A 176 -13.56 0.82 -8.38
C ASP A 176 -12.57 -0.34 -8.48
N ALA A 177 -12.25 -1.00 -7.36
CA ALA A 177 -11.39 -2.18 -7.36
C ALA A 177 -11.96 -3.32 -8.22
N ALA A 178 -13.28 -3.55 -8.20
CA ALA A 178 -13.94 -4.55 -9.02
C ALA A 178 -13.86 -4.23 -10.53
N CYS A 179 -13.86 -2.95 -10.90
CA CYS A 179 -13.69 -2.48 -12.28
C CYS A 179 -12.26 -2.62 -12.80
N HIS A 180 -11.27 -2.78 -11.91
CA HIS A 180 -9.85 -2.87 -12.25
C HIS A 180 -9.21 -4.10 -11.60
N PRO A 181 -9.43 -5.31 -12.17
CA PRO A 181 -8.91 -6.55 -11.61
C PRO A 181 -7.40 -6.51 -11.34
N VAL A 182 -7.00 -7.08 -10.20
CA VAL A 182 -5.61 -7.04 -9.75
C VAL A 182 -4.69 -7.78 -10.71
N ARG A 183 -3.77 -7.03 -11.32
CA ARG A 183 -2.63 -7.54 -12.09
C ARG A 183 -1.35 -6.87 -11.62
N LYS A 184 -0.21 -7.48 -11.93
CA LYS A 184 1.11 -6.94 -11.59
C LYS A 184 1.34 -5.60 -12.32
N ILE A 185 1.51 -4.53 -11.55
CA ILE A 185 1.91 -3.21 -12.02
C ILE A 185 3.43 -3.11 -11.87
N THR A 186 4.10 -3.05 -13.02
CA THR A 186 5.55 -2.87 -13.11
C THR A 186 5.83 -1.53 -13.79
N PRO A 187 6.28 -0.51 -13.05
CA PRO A 187 6.62 0.77 -13.66
C PRO A 187 7.83 0.66 -14.60
N TRP A 188 7.88 1.51 -15.62
CA TRP A 188 9.02 1.64 -16.53
C TRP A 188 9.45 3.11 -16.68
N ILE A 189 10.67 3.31 -17.18
CA ILE A 189 11.16 4.65 -17.53
C ILE A 189 10.93 4.86 -19.03
N GLU A 190 10.30 5.97 -19.37
CA GLU A 190 10.09 6.45 -20.74
C GLU A 190 10.83 7.78 -20.89
N ASP A 191 11.65 7.94 -21.93
CA ASP A 191 12.26 9.23 -22.27
C ASP A 191 11.27 10.06 -23.08
N ARG A 192 11.06 11.32 -22.68
CA ARG A 192 10.25 12.30 -23.40
C ARG A 192 11.08 13.55 -23.62
N ASP A 193 11.52 13.75 -24.85
CA ASP A 193 12.33 14.91 -25.26
C ASP A 193 13.58 15.13 -24.38
N GLY A 194 14.23 14.04 -23.94
CA GLY A 194 15.42 14.07 -23.08
C GLY A 194 15.12 14.18 -21.58
N GLU A 195 13.86 14.22 -21.18
CA GLU A 195 13.44 14.13 -19.78
C GLU A 195 12.93 12.70 -19.46
N PRO A 196 13.51 12.00 -18.48
CA PRO A 196 13.04 10.68 -18.08
C PRO A 196 11.78 10.76 -17.22
N PHE A 197 10.72 10.05 -17.62
CA PHE A 197 9.47 9.89 -16.89
C PHE A 197 9.33 8.49 -16.32
N LEU A 198 8.85 8.39 -15.08
CA LEU A 198 8.41 7.14 -14.49
C LEU A 198 6.94 6.91 -14.87
N ARG A 199 6.61 5.75 -15.44
CA ARG A 199 5.28 5.42 -15.94
C ARG A 199 4.72 4.11 -15.42
N ILE A 200 3.39 4.02 -15.42
CA ILE A 200 2.60 2.80 -15.18
C ILE A 200 1.59 2.59 -16.30
N PRO A 201 0.98 1.41 -16.43
CA PRO A 201 -0.05 1.17 -17.44
C PRO A 201 -1.24 2.12 -17.27
N ASP A 202 -1.74 2.67 -18.39
CA ASP A 202 -2.78 3.70 -18.38
C ASP A 202 -4.18 3.15 -18.03
N ASP A 203 -4.36 1.84 -18.11
CA ASP A 203 -5.60 1.08 -17.83
C ASP A 203 -5.66 0.49 -16.42
N ALA A 204 -4.72 0.83 -15.53
CA ALA A 204 -4.64 0.29 -14.17
C ALA A 204 -5.55 1.00 -13.13
N GLY A 205 -6.41 1.93 -13.55
CA GLY A 205 -7.36 2.64 -12.68
C GLY A 205 -6.81 3.85 -11.92
N TYR A 206 -5.56 4.24 -12.18
CA TYR A 206 -4.91 5.37 -11.50
C TYR A 206 -5.15 6.69 -12.26
N PRO A 207 -5.48 7.79 -11.56
CA PRO A 207 -5.69 9.09 -12.20
C PRO A 207 -4.40 9.73 -12.70
N VAL A 208 -3.24 9.28 -12.21
CA VAL A 208 -1.93 9.78 -12.63
C VAL A 208 -1.04 8.59 -12.98
N THR A 209 -0.67 8.48 -14.25
CA THR A 209 0.04 7.32 -14.81
C THR A 209 1.48 7.62 -15.22
N SER A 210 1.90 8.88 -15.12
CA SER A 210 3.27 9.31 -15.38
C SER A 210 3.67 10.52 -14.54
N GLU A 211 4.92 10.57 -14.09
CA GLU A 211 5.54 11.76 -13.53
C GLU A 211 7.04 11.83 -13.88
N PRO A 212 7.68 13.01 -13.85
CA PRO A 212 9.13 13.11 -14.02
C PRO A 212 9.89 12.23 -13.03
N LEU A 213 10.90 11.49 -13.49
CA LEU A 213 11.69 10.60 -12.61
C LEU A 213 12.39 11.38 -11.47
N ALA A 214 12.73 12.64 -11.73
CA ALA A 214 13.31 13.54 -10.74
C ALA A 214 12.36 13.86 -9.58
N THR A 215 11.04 13.91 -9.81
CA THR A 215 10.05 14.12 -8.74
C THR A 215 9.72 12.81 -8.03
N ALA A 216 9.62 11.71 -8.77
CA ALA A 216 9.34 10.38 -8.21
C ALA A 216 10.40 9.88 -7.21
N ARG A 217 11.65 10.37 -7.35
CA ARG A 217 12.79 9.99 -6.49
C ARG A 217 12.99 10.88 -5.27
N ARG A 218 12.22 11.95 -5.08
CA ARG A 218 12.35 12.81 -3.89
C ARG A 218 11.95 11.99 -2.65
N ARG A 219 12.96 11.72 -1.81
CA ARG A 219 12.83 11.15 -0.48
C ARG A 219 12.84 12.28 0.53
#